data_AF-A0A833TX05-F1
#
_entry.id   AF-A0A833TX05-F1
#
_cell.length_a   1.000
_cell.length_b   1.000
_cell.length_c   1.000
_cell.angle_alpha   90.00
_cell.angle_beta   90.00
_cell.angle_gamma   90.00
#
_symmetry.space_group_name_H-M   'P 1'
#
loop_
_entity.id
_entity.type
_entity.pdbx_description
1 polymer ?
#
loop_
_entity_poly.entity_id
_entity_poly.type
_entity_poly.pdbx_seq_one_letter_code
_entity_poly.pdbx_strand_id
1 'polypeptide(L)'
;MECSHLGLLLLVYCFLHVVLASGSPRNLPIMAFDEGYSQLFGDDNLVVLGDGKSVHLSLDERTGSGFVSQDIYLHGFFGASIKLPAEYTAGVVVAFYLNNLVNQSKMIF
;
A
#
# COMPACT_ATOMS: atom_id res chain seq x y z
N MET A 1 12.65 47.73 24.94
CA MET A 1 12.49 46.30 25.26
C MET A 1 11.29 45.67 24.54
N GLU A 2 10.87 46.18 23.37
CA GLU A 2 9.63 45.72 22.70
C GLU A 2 9.89 44.84 21.45
N CYS A 3 11.07 44.94 20.82
CA CYS A 3 11.44 44.09 19.67
C CYS A 3 11.59 42.60 20.02
N SER A 4 11.96 42.26 21.25
CA SER A 4 12.13 40.87 21.67
C SER A 4 10.80 40.12 21.83
N HIS A 5 9.72 40.84 22.17
CA HIS A 5 8.41 40.25 22.41
C HIS A 5 7.70 39.88 21.09
N LEU A 6 7.87 40.71 20.05
CA LEU A 6 7.30 40.44 18.72
C LEU A 6 7.99 39.25 18.03
N GLY A 7 9.32 39.15 18.15
CA GLY A 7 10.09 38.01 17.65
C GLY A 7 9.71 36.69 18.33
N LEU A 8 9.49 36.72 19.65
CA LEU A 8 9.02 35.56 20.40
C LEU A 8 7.62 35.11 19.96
N LEU A 9 6.69 36.05 19.76
CA LEU A 9 5.33 35.75 19.28
C LEU A 9 5.33 35.12 17.88
N LEU A 10 6.18 35.60 16.97
CA LEU A 10 6.33 35.01 15.64
C LEU A 10 6.88 33.58 15.70
N LEU A 11 7.87 33.32 16.56
CA LEU A 11 8.40 31.97 16.74
C LEU A 11 7.36 31.01 17.31
N VAL A 12 6.57 31.43 18.30
CA VAL A 12 5.47 30.62 18.85
C VAL A 12 4.41 30.32 17.80
N TYR A 13 4.05 31.31 16.95
CA TYR A 13 3.11 31.12 15.85
C TYR A 13 3.64 30.12 14.81
N CYS A 14 4.91 30.25 14.41
CA CYS A 14 5.57 29.29 13.51
C CYS A 14 5.60 27.88 14.10
N PHE A 15 5.95 27.73 15.38
CA PHE A 15 5.93 26.44 16.06
C PHE A 15 4.52 25.85 16.14
N LEU A 16 3.49 26.65 16.39
CA LEU A 16 2.10 26.20 16.41
C LEU A 16 1.65 25.69 15.03
N HIS A 17 2.02 26.39 13.95
CA HIS A 17 1.76 25.94 12.57
C HIS A 17 2.51 24.65 12.23
N VAL A 18 3.77 24.52 12.65
CA VAL A 18 4.55 23.29 12.45
C VAL A 18 3.94 22.11 13.21
N VAL A 19 3.46 22.32 14.44
CA VAL A 19 2.79 21.28 15.24
C VAL A 19 1.44 20.90 14.63
N LEU A 20 0.64 21.86 14.14
CA LEU A 20 -0.62 21.55 13.44
C LEU A 20 -0.38 20.88 12.07
N ALA A 21 0.71 21.22 11.39
CA ALA A 21 1.11 20.57 10.14
C ALA A 21 1.72 19.19 10.35
N SER A 22 2.00 18.78 11.59
CA SER A 22 2.46 17.42 11.88
C SER A 22 1.32 16.44 11.53
N GLY A 23 1.53 15.69 10.45
CA GLY A 23 0.53 14.76 9.93
C GLY A 23 0.20 13.67 10.94
N SER A 24 -1.09 13.44 11.17
CA SER A 24 -1.57 12.29 11.95
C SER A 24 -1.09 10.98 11.31
N PRO A 25 -0.70 9.95 12.09
CA PRO A 25 -0.41 8.63 11.55
C PRO A 25 -1.62 8.14 10.75
N ARG A 26 -1.41 7.86 9.45
CA ARG A 26 -2.46 7.44 8.54
C ARG A 26 -2.89 6.02 8.89
N ASN A 27 -3.89 5.87 9.74
CA ASN A 27 -4.59 4.60 9.93
C ASN A 27 -5.53 4.41 8.75
N LEU A 28 -5.03 3.77 7.70
CA LEU A 28 -5.83 3.46 6.52
C LEU A 28 -6.58 2.15 6.79
N PRO A 29 -7.91 2.12 6.56
CA PRO A 29 -8.68 0.90 6.75
C PRO A 29 -8.17 -0.17 5.79
N ILE A 30 -7.87 -1.36 6.34
CA ILE A 30 -7.55 -2.54 5.53
C ILE A 30 -8.86 -3.06 4.94
N MET A 31 -8.96 -3.00 3.62
CA MET A 31 -10.07 -3.47 2.81
C MET A 31 -10.07 -5.00 2.69
N ALA A 32 -11.25 -5.61 2.59
CA ALA A 32 -11.36 -7.04 2.27
C ALA A 32 -10.91 -7.30 0.83
N PHE A 33 -10.29 -8.44 0.58
CA PHE A 33 -9.72 -8.76 -0.73
C PHE A 33 -10.80 -8.77 -1.82
N ASP A 34 -11.93 -9.41 -1.56
CA ASP A 34 -13.07 -9.54 -2.47
C ASP A 34 -13.84 -8.24 -2.69
N GLU A 35 -13.62 -7.21 -1.86
CA GLU A 35 -14.15 -5.86 -2.09
C GLU A 35 -13.26 -5.04 -3.03
N GLY A 36 -11.93 -5.19 -2.91
CA GLY A 36 -10.97 -4.33 -3.61
C GLY A 36 -10.30 -4.93 -4.84
N TYR A 37 -10.20 -6.26 -4.86
CA TYR A 37 -9.34 -6.99 -5.77
C TYR A 37 -10.02 -8.26 -6.29
N SER A 38 -9.54 -8.74 -7.43
CA SER A 38 -9.92 -10.02 -8.00
C SER A 38 -8.67 -10.75 -8.47
N GLN A 39 -8.73 -12.08 -8.47
CA GLN A 39 -7.65 -12.89 -9.02
C GLN A 39 -7.44 -12.56 -10.51
N LEU A 40 -6.18 -12.34 -10.88
CA LEU A 40 -5.76 -12.07 -12.26
C LEU A 40 -5.36 -13.37 -12.97
N PHE A 41 -4.59 -14.22 -12.27
CA PHE A 41 -4.15 -15.54 -12.75
C PHE A 41 -3.67 -16.39 -11.56
N GLY A 42 -3.26 -17.64 -11.84
CA GLY A 42 -2.54 -18.49 -10.88
C GLY A 42 -3.35 -19.66 -10.32
N ASP A 43 -4.56 -19.91 -10.80
CA ASP A 43 -5.43 -21.01 -10.35
C ASP A 43 -5.45 -21.13 -8.81
N ASP A 44 -5.00 -22.26 -8.25
CA ASP A 44 -4.98 -22.51 -6.81
C ASP A 44 -3.78 -21.86 -6.08
N ASN A 45 -2.87 -21.19 -6.79
CA ASN A 45 -1.70 -20.51 -6.21
C ASN A 45 -2.04 -19.14 -5.60
N LEU A 46 -3.31 -18.71 -5.66
CA LEU A 46 -3.81 -17.56 -4.92
C LEU A 46 -4.84 -18.02 -3.89
N VAL A 47 -4.54 -17.81 -2.60
CA VAL A 47 -5.43 -18.19 -1.50
C VAL A 47 -5.72 -16.98 -0.61
N VAL A 48 -6.99 -16.60 -0.53
CA VAL A 48 -7.46 -15.61 0.45
C VAL A 48 -7.54 -16.30 1.81
N LEU A 49 -6.88 -15.72 2.82
CA LEU A 49 -6.85 -16.30 4.15
C LEU A 49 -8.16 -16.03 4.90
N GLY A 50 -8.36 -16.73 6.02
CA GLY A 50 -9.62 -16.67 6.79
C GLY A 50 -9.97 -15.29 7.36
N ASP A 51 -9.05 -14.33 7.37
CA ASP A 51 -9.34 -12.94 7.75
C ASP A 51 -9.98 -12.12 6.62
N GLY A 52 -10.04 -12.67 5.40
CA GLY A 52 -10.58 -12.03 4.20
C GLY A 52 -9.75 -10.85 3.70
N LYS A 53 -8.61 -10.53 4.34
CA LYS A 53 -7.81 -9.32 4.11
C LYS A 53 -6.38 -9.62 3.71
N SER A 54 -5.92 -10.82 4.05
CA SER A 54 -4.60 -11.33 3.71
C SER A 54 -4.71 -12.31 2.56
N VAL A 55 -3.75 -12.26 1.65
CA VAL A 55 -3.67 -13.18 0.51
C VAL A 55 -2.31 -13.85 0.51
N HIS A 56 -2.31 -15.16 0.31
CA HIS A 56 -1.11 -15.94 0.06
C HIS A 56 -0.96 -16.14 -1.44
N LEU A 57 0.17 -15.70 -1.98
CA LEU A 57 0.57 -15.94 -3.35
C LEU A 57 1.65 -17.02 -3.37
N SER A 58 1.53 -17.98 -4.27
CA SER A 58 2.49 -19.03 -4.49
C SER A 58 2.95 -19.04 -5.95
N LEU A 59 4.13 -19.62 -6.17
CA LEU A 59 4.75 -19.83 -7.47
C LEU A 59 5.29 -21.26 -7.45
N ASP A 60 4.92 -22.03 -8.46
CA ASP A 60 5.46 -23.36 -8.72
C ASP A 60 6.03 -23.43 -10.15
N GLU A 61 6.46 -24.61 -10.59
CA GLU A 61 7.00 -24.81 -11.94
C GLU A 61 5.96 -24.58 -13.06
N ARG A 62 4.67 -24.59 -12.72
CA ARG A 62 3.56 -24.48 -13.67
C ARG A 62 3.14 -23.03 -13.86
N THR A 63 2.98 -22.26 -12.78
CA THR A 63 2.55 -20.86 -12.85
C THR A 63 2.82 -20.08 -11.56
N GLY A 64 2.99 -18.77 -11.71
CA GLY A 64 2.93 -17.82 -10.60
C GLY A 64 1.49 -17.52 -10.17
N SER A 65 1.30 -16.41 -9.48
CA SER A 65 -0.05 -15.94 -9.13
C SER A 65 -0.11 -14.43 -9.05
N GLY A 66 -1.31 -13.88 -9.17
CA GLY A 66 -1.47 -12.45 -9.05
C GLY A 66 -2.91 -12.01 -8.99
N PHE A 67 -3.10 -10.76 -8.57
CA PHE A 67 -4.40 -10.11 -8.47
C PHE A 67 -4.33 -8.68 -8.99
N VAL A 68 -5.51 -8.16 -9.31
CA VAL A 68 -5.70 -6.81 -9.87
C VAL A 68 -6.85 -6.13 -9.13
N SER A 69 -6.78 -4.81 -8.97
CA SER A 69 -7.89 -4.05 -8.40
C SER A 69 -9.15 -4.22 -9.24
N GLN A 70 -10.31 -4.22 -8.60
CA GLN A 70 -11.59 -4.27 -9.32
C GLN A 70 -11.87 -2.91 -9.98
N ASP A 71 -11.55 -1.82 -9.29
CA ASP A 71 -11.77 -0.45 -9.77
C ASP A 71 -10.57 0.14 -10.52
N ILE A 72 -10.87 1.16 -11.32
CA ILE A 72 -9.90 1.95 -12.07
C ILE A 72 -9.68 3.28 -11.37
N TYR A 73 -8.43 3.70 -11.25
CA TYR A 73 -8.04 4.87 -10.46
C TYR A 73 -7.23 5.89 -11.27
N LEU A 74 -7.60 7.16 -11.15
CA LEU A 74 -6.81 8.28 -11.68
C LEU A 74 -5.75 8.76 -10.68
N HIS A 75 -6.07 8.73 -9.39
CA HIS A 75 -5.19 9.09 -8.29
C HIS A 75 -5.61 8.33 -7.03
N GLY A 76 -4.69 8.15 -6.09
CA GLY A 76 -4.97 7.45 -4.85
C GLY A 76 -3.70 7.13 -4.09
N PHE A 77 -3.87 6.64 -2.87
CA PHE A 77 -2.79 6.01 -2.10
C PHE A 77 -3.00 4.50 -2.12
N PHE A 78 -2.02 3.76 -2.61
CA PHE A 78 -2.06 2.31 -2.70
C PHE A 78 -0.96 1.73 -1.82
N GLY A 79 -1.35 0.89 -0.88
CA GLY A 79 -0.43 0.26 0.06
C GLY A 79 -0.89 -1.16 0.38
N ALA A 80 0.10 -2.01 0.63
CA ALA A 80 -0.10 -3.38 1.08
C ALA A 80 0.99 -3.72 2.10
N SER A 81 0.63 -4.52 3.10
CA SER A 81 1.61 -5.15 3.99
C SER A 81 2.12 -6.42 3.32
N ILE A 82 3.40 -6.46 2.95
CA ILE A 82 3.99 -7.55 2.16
C ILE A 82 5.00 -8.30 3.01
N LYS A 83 4.82 -9.63 3.12
CA LYS A 83 5.81 -10.54 3.69
C LYS A 83 6.42 -11.38 2.57
N LEU A 84 7.73 -11.30 2.41
CA LEU A 84 8.47 -12.07 1.41
C LEU A 84 8.78 -13.49 1.90
N PRO A 85 8.97 -14.47 1.00
CA PRO A 85 9.45 -15.80 1.37
C PRO A 85 10.82 -15.72 2.06
N ALA A 86 11.04 -16.56 3.07
CA ALA A 86 12.28 -16.56 3.85
C ALA A 86 13.39 -17.47 3.28
N GLU A 87 13.04 -18.32 2.32
CA GLU A 87 13.95 -19.31 1.73
C GLU A 87 14.61 -18.81 0.43
N TYR A 88 15.33 -19.69 -0.25
CA TYR A 88 16.02 -19.37 -1.50
C TYR A 88 15.04 -18.95 -2.60
N THR A 89 15.19 -17.72 -3.09
CA THR A 89 14.28 -17.06 -4.05
C THR A 89 15.02 -16.51 -5.26
N ALA A 90 16.17 -17.08 -5.63
CA ALA A 90 16.94 -16.56 -6.77
C ALA A 90 16.12 -16.61 -8.06
N GLY A 91 16.05 -15.48 -8.75
CA GLY A 91 15.28 -15.33 -9.99
C GLY A 91 13.78 -15.09 -9.81
N VAL A 92 13.26 -15.10 -8.57
CA VAL A 92 11.85 -14.81 -8.28
C VAL A 92 11.66 -13.32 -8.02
N VAL A 93 10.56 -12.75 -8.52
CA VAL A 93 10.22 -11.33 -8.35
C VAL A 93 8.82 -11.20 -7.78
N VAL A 94 8.70 -10.55 -6.62
CA VAL A 94 7.41 -10.05 -6.10
C VAL A 94 7.26 -8.59 -6.53
N ALA A 95 6.13 -8.25 -7.17
CA ALA A 95 5.88 -6.88 -7.60
C ALA A 95 4.47 -6.40 -7.22
N PHE A 96 4.41 -5.20 -6.63
CA PHE A 96 3.18 -4.44 -6.44
C PHE A 96 3.30 -3.11 -7.19
N TYR A 97 2.43 -2.87 -8.17
CA TYR A 97 2.59 -1.76 -9.10
C TYR A 97 1.24 -1.23 -9.62
N LEU A 98 1.27 -0.02 -10.17
CA LEU A 98 0.16 0.56 -10.92
C LEU A 98 0.41 0.40 -12.42
N ASN A 99 -0.60 -0.05 -13.15
CA ASN A 99 -0.55 -0.15 -14.60
C ASN A 99 -1.35 1.01 -15.22
N ASN A 100 -0.66 1.97 -15.83
CA ASN A 100 -1.27 3.15 -16.46
C ASN A 100 -2.05 2.84 -17.75
N LEU A 101 -1.84 1.68 -18.39
CA LEU A 101 -2.60 1.32 -19.59
C LEU A 101 -4.07 1.04 -19.26
N VAL A 102 -4.33 0.49 -18.07
CA VAL A 102 -5.68 0.17 -17.58
C VAL A 102 -6.06 0.93 -16.31
N ASN A 103 -5.12 1.73 -15.76
CA ASN A 103 -5.27 2.51 -14.53
C ASN A 103 -5.68 1.67 -13.30
N GLN A 104 -5.06 0.51 -13.13
CA GLN A 104 -5.35 -0.41 -12.01
C GLN A 104 -4.09 -0.80 -11.25
N SER A 105 -4.24 -1.08 -9.96
CA SER A 105 -3.18 -1.67 -9.15
C SER A 105 -3.12 -3.18 -9.35
N LYS A 106 -1.91 -3.72 -9.35
CA LYS A 106 -1.63 -5.14 -9.56
C LYS A 106 -0.59 -5.64 -8.58
N MET A 107 -0.75 -6.87 -8.12
CA MET A 107 0.28 -7.63 -7.45
C MET A 107 0.53 -8.94 -8.19
N ILE A 108 1.78 -9.28 -8.42
CA ILE A 108 2.19 -10.54 -9.04
C ILE A 108 3.32 -11.18 -8.24
N PHE A 109 3.33 -12.51 -8.24
CA PHE A 109 4.36 -13.38 -7.70
C PHE A 109 4.68 -14.50 -8.69
#